data_AF-A0AAW0PTF7-F1
#
_entry.id   AF-A0AAW0PTF7-F1
#
_cell.length_a   1.000
_cell.length_b   1.000
_cell.length_c   1.000
_cell.angle_alpha   90.00
_cell.angle_beta   90.00
_cell.angle_gamma   90.00
#
_symmetry.space_group_name_H-M   'P 1'
#
loop_
_entity.id
_entity.type
_entity.pdbx_description
1 polymer ?
#
loop_
_entity_poly.entity_id
_entity_poly.type
_entity_poly.pdbx_seq_one_letter_code
_entity_poly.pdbx_strand_id
1 'polypeptide(L)'
;MASHYEDEKGHKRSGSYGVIPPNLSELNLVLMGNSRSLKASVGNLLLAKEEFTQCNTCVKRCGTFQEKLVTVIYTQDQILTVSLQEVNKFIEEIKSLSDPGPHVFLLVLQPEDFTKEHKTRLESVLESFSEQAFDQTLVLLENPKALLDQWVSLLF
;
A
#
# COMPACT_ATOMS: atom_id res chain seq x y z
N MET A 1 -31.22 11.19 -52.95
CA MET A 1 -29.87 10.90 -53.49
C MET A 1 -28.98 12.04 -53.01
N ALA A 2 -27.92 11.90 -52.22
CA ALA A 2 -27.21 10.74 -51.69
C ALA A 2 -26.69 11.08 -50.28
N SER A 3 -26.55 10.06 -49.45
CA SER A 3 -25.96 10.07 -48.11
C SER A 3 -24.45 10.28 -48.16
N HIS A 4 -23.92 11.18 -47.34
CA HIS A 4 -22.49 11.21 -47.00
C HIS A 4 -22.30 10.59 -45.62
N TYR A 5 -21.56 9.48 -45.58
CA TYR A 5 -21.15 8.73 -44.40
C TYR A 5 -20.09 9.52 -43.61
N GLU A 6 -20.27 9.64 -42.30
CA GLU A 6 -19.20 10.00 -41.36
C GLU A 6 -18.40 8.75 -40.99
N ASP A 7 -17.08 8.91 -40.98
CA ASP A 7 -16.08 7.85 -40.75
C ASP A 7 -15.93 7.59 -39.24
N GLU A 8 -16.31 6.39 -38.78
CA GLU A 8 -16.19 5.96 -37.40
C GLU A 8 -14.72 5.71 -37.02
N LYS A 9 -14.11 6.64 -36.26
CA LYS A 9 -12.93 6.30 -35.45
C LYS A 9 -13.36 5.64 -34.14
N GLY A 10 -13.62 4.33 -34.23
CA GLY A 10 -13.78 3.45 -33.08
C GLY A 10 -12.54 3.45 -32.19
N HIS A 11 -12.59 4.20 -31.08
CA HIS A 11 -11.65 4.03 -29.98
C HIS A 11 -11.97 2.72 -29.27
N LYS A 12 -11.12 1.70 -29.49
CA LYS A 12 -11.14 0.46 -28.71
C LYS A 12 -10.80 0.80 -27.25
N ARG A 13 -11.82 0.95 -26.41
CA ARG A 13 -11.66 1.01 -24.95
C ARG A 13 -11.39 -0.40 -24.45
N SER A 14 -10.11 -0.72 -24.33
CA SER A 14 -9.63 -1.85 -23.55
C SER A 14 -9.80 -1.54 -22.06
N GLY A 15 -10.33 -2.49 -21.30
CA GLY A 15 -10.44 -2.40 -19.84
C GLY A 15 -11.84 -2.69 -19.31
N SER A 16 -12.26 -3.96 -19.34
CA SER A 16 -13.35 -4.42 -18.49
C SER A 16 -12.84 -4.46 -17.04
N TYR A 17 -12.98 -3.35 -16.33
CA TYR A 17 -13.08 -3.43 -14.87
C TYR A 17 -14.31 -4.30 -14.57
N GLY A 18 -14.09 -5.41 -13.86
CA GLY A 18 -15.20 -6.23 -13.37
C GLY A 18 -16.23 -5.32 -12.70
N VAL A 19 -17.50 -5.53 -13.04
CA VAL A 19 -18.64 -4.75 -12.54
C VAL A 19 -18.57 -4.70 -11.01
N ILE A 20 -18.17 -3.56 -10.46
CA ILE A 20 -18.22 -3.30 -9.02
C ILE A 20 -19.72 -3.29 -8.68
N PRO A 21 -20.22 -4.16 -7.80
CA PRO A 21 -21.60 -4.11 -7.36
C PRO A 21 -21.86 -2.71 -6.76
N PRO A 22 -22.98 -2.05 -7.10
CA PRO A 22 -23.19 -0.61 -6.85
C PRO A 22 -23.37 -0.21 -5.37
N ASN A 23 -22.90 -1.02 -4.41
CA ASN A 23 -23.13 -0.79 -2.98
C ASN A 23 -21.96 -1.16 -2.05
N LEU A 24 -20.76 -1.45 -2.55
CA LEU A 24 -19.62 -1.73 -1.68
C LEU A 24 -18.72 -0.50 -1.58
N SER A 25 -18.66 0.12 -0.39
CA SER A 25 -17.65 1.14 -0.10
C SER A 25 -16.26 0.51 -0.21
N GLU A 26 -15.37 1.07 -1.02
CA GLU A 26 -14.00 0.59 -1.18
C GLU A 26 -13.09 1.11 -0.07
N LEU A 27 -12.19 0.27 0.43
CA LEU A 27 -11.09 0.65 1.29
C LEU A 27 -9.76 0.49 0.53
N ASN A 28 -9.13 1.61 0.19
CA ASN A 28 -7.77 1.64 -0.38
C ASN A 28 -6.73 1.78 0.72
N LEU A 29 -5.82 0.81 0.84
CA LEU A 29 -4.78 0.77 1.85
C LEU A 29 -3.40 0.65 1.20
N VAL A 30 -2.46 1.49 1.63
CA VAL A 30 -1.03 1.37 1.28
C VAL A 30 -0.32 0.63 2.40
N LEU A 31 0.36 -0.47 2.06
CA LEU A 31 1.10 -1.31 3.00
C LEU A 31 2.59 -1.05 2.87
N MET A 32 3.22 -0.51 3.91
CA MET A 32 4.64 -0.12 3.92
C MET A 32 5.30 -0.41 5.27
N GLY A 33 6.63 -0.42 5.33
CA GLY A 33 7.38 -0.83 6.53
C GLY A 33 8.60 -1.69 6.21
N ASN A 34 9.29 -2.16 7.24
CA ASN A 34 10.63 -2.75 7.18
C ASN A 34 10.68 -4.29 7.19
N SER A 35 9.53 -4.97 7.21
CA SER A 35 9.49 -6.44 7.19
C SER A 35 8.68 -6.96 6.01
N ARG A 36 9.39 -7.47 5.00
CA ARG A 36 8.80 -8.09 3.80
C ARG A 36 7.85 -9.23 4.14
N SER A 37 8.26 -10.15 5.02
CA SER A 37 7.49 -11.34 5.39
C SER A 37 6.20 -10.94 6.12
N LEU A 38 6.28 -10.00 7.05
CA LEU A 38 5.12 -9.53 7.79
C LEU A 38 4.15 -8.75 6.89
N LYS A 39 4.67 -7.87 6.01
CA LYS A 39 3.83 -7.19 5.01
C LYS A 39 3.12 -8.18 4.09
N ALA A 40 3.83 -9.18 3.56
CA ALA A 40 3.20 -10.19 2.72
C ALA A 40 2.09 -10.94 3.47
N SER A 41 2.36 -11.34 4.72
CA SER A 41 1.38 -12.03 5.58
C SER A 41 0.15 -11.18 5.86
N VAL A 42 0.34 -9.90 6.20
CA VAL A 42 -0.75 -8.95 6.48
C VAL A 42 -1.57 -8.67 5.22
N GLY A 43 -0.92 -8.43 4.08
CA GLY A 43 -1.61 -8.25 2.81
C GLY A 43 -2.44 -9.47 2.42
N ASN A 44 -1.87 -10.68 2.60
CA ASN A 44 -2.56 -11.93 2.30
C ASN A 44 -3.77 -12.14 3.21
N LEU A 45 -3.63 -11.79 4.49
CA LEU A 45 -4.72 -11.82 5.47
C LEU A 45 -5.85 -10.86 5.07
N LEU A 46 -5.52 -9.62 4.70
CA LEU A 46 -6.50 -8.60 4.30
C LEU A 46 -7.29 -9.00 3.05
N LEU A 47 -6.67 -9.73 2.12
CA LEU A 47 -7.33 -10.19 0.90
C LEU A 47 -7.87 -11.63 0.99
N ALA A 48 -7.63 -12.32 2.10
CA ALA A 48 -7.90 -13.75 2.29
C ALA A 48 -7.35 -14.65 1.16
N LYS A 49 -6.16 -14.30 0.63
CA LYS A 49 -5.50 -14.96 -0.52
C LYS A 49 -3.99 -14.82 -0.45
N GLU A 50 -3.25 -15.78 -1.03
CA GLU A 50 -1.79 -15.70 -1.13
C GLU A 50 -1.32 -14.88 -2.36
N GLU A 51 -1.49 -13.57 -2.30
CA GLU A 51 -1.17 -12.65 -3.42
C GLU A 51 0.22 -12.00 -3.31
N PHE A 52 0.79 -11.93 -2.10
CA PHE A 52 1.97 -11.10 -1.81
C PHE A 52 3.25 -11.88 -1.48
N THR A 53 3.19 -13.21 -1.43
CA THR A 53 4.30 -14.08 -0.99
C THR A 53 5.56 -13.93 -1.86
N GLN A 54 5.41 -13.59 -3.15
CA GLN A 54 6.51 -13.44 -4.10
C GLN A 54 6.56 -12.06 -4.78
N CYS A 55 5.96 -11.04 -4.16
CA CYS A 55 5.97 -9.70 -4.74
C CYS A 55 7.36 -9.06 -4.66
N ASN A 56 7.95 -8.86 -5.83
CA ASN A 56 9.24 -8.19 -6.01
C ASN A 56 9.08 -6.76 -6.53
N THR A 57 7.86 -6.21 -6.62
CA THR A 57 7.55 -4.85 -7.09
C THR A 57 6.42 -4.26 -6.25
N CYS A 58 6.22 -2.95 -6.35
CA CYS A 58 4.98 -2.35 -5.87
C CYS A 58 3.81 -2.91 -6.68
N VAL A 59 2.73 -3.33 -6.02
CA VAL A 59 1.58 -3.94 -6.71
C VAL A 59 0.27 -3.56 -6.05
N LYS A 60 -0.74 -3.32 -6.89
CA LYS A 60 -2.15 -3.19 -6.48
C LYS A 60 -2.84 -4.55 -6.60
N ARG A 61 -3.55 -4.95 -5.54
CA ARG A 61 -4.42 -6.12 -5.53
C ARG A 61 -5.73 -5.76 -4.86
N CYS A 62 -6.83 -6.37 -5.31
CA CYS A 62 -8.15 -6.15 -4.76
C CYS A 62 -8.82 -7.47 -4.40
N GLY A 63 -9.69 -7.41 -3.41
CA GLY A 63 -10.47 -8.55 -2.93
C GLY A 63 -11.63 -8.08 -2.05
N THR A 64 -12.48 -9.02 -1.65
CA THR A 64 -13.60 -8.73 -0.77
C THR A 64 -13.30 -9.30 0.61
N PHE A 65 -13.39 -8.47 1.64
CA PHE A 65 -13.29 -8.88 3.04
C PHE A 65 -14.53 -8.40 3.80
N GLN A 66 -15.29 -9.33 4.39
CA GLN A 66 -16.54 -9.03 5.10
C GLN A 66 -17.48 -8.12 4.29
N GLU A 67 -17.73 -8.49 3.03
CA GLU A 67 -18.57 -7.73 2.08
C GLU A 67 -18.02 -6.33 1.72
N LYS A 68 -16.85 -5.92 2.20
CA LYS A 68 -16.20 -4.68 1.80
C LYS A 68 -15.19 -4.95 0.69
N LEU A 69 -15.17 -4.09 -0.34
CA LEU A 69 -14.08 -4.11 -1.32
C LEU A 69 -12.82 -3.54 -0.66
N VAL A 70 -11.76 -4.33 -0.63
CA VAL A 70 -10.46 -3.92 -0.08
C VAL A 70 -9.43 -3.97 -1.20
N THR A 71 -8.76 -2.85 -1.39
CA THR A 71 -7.65 -2.68 -2.31
C THR A 71 -6.38 -2.46 -1.48
N VAL A 72 -5.40 -3.33 -1.67
CA VAL A 72 -4.09 -3.27 -1.00
C VAL A 72 -3.02 -2.91 -2.04
N ILE A 73 -2.32 -1.81 -1.78
CA ILE A 73 -1.13 -1.39 -2.50
C ILE A 73 0.07 -1.85 -1.67
N TYR A 74 0.67 -2.96 -2.08
CA TYR A 74 1.90 -3.46 -1.48
C TYR A 74 3.09 -2.64 -1.97
N THR A 75 3.91 -2.16 -1.06
CA THR A 75 5.13 -1.39 -1.36
C THR A 75 6.39 -2.19 -1.06
N GLN A 76 7.46 -1.95 -1.81
CA GLN A 76 8.76 -2.55 -1.53
C GLN A 76 9.45 -1.90 -0.33
N ASP A 77 10.24 -2.69 0.39
CA ASP A 77 11.08 -2.24 1.51
C ASP A 77 12.23 -1.33 1.03
N GLN A 78 12.56 -1.38 -0.26
CA GLN A 78 13.58 -0.54 -0.90
C GLN A 78 13.34 0.95 -0.68
N ILE A 79 12.08 1.38 -0.48
CA ILE A 79 11.74 2.76 -0.12
C ILE A 79 12.49 3.24 1.14
N LEU A 80 12.92 2.32 2.01
CA LEU A 80 13.66 2.59 3.23
C LEU A 80 15.18 2.61 3.06
N THR A 81 15.73 2.20 1.92
CA THR A 81 17.19 2.07 1.73
C THR A 81 17.74 2.80 0.51
N VAL A 82 16.93 3.05 -0.52
CA VAL A 82 17.34 3.71 -1.78
C VAL A 82 17.74 5.18 -1.60
N SER A 83 18.38 5.77 -2.61
CA SER A 83 18.73 7.19 -2.60
C SER A 83 17.50 8.12 -2.66
N LEU A 84 17.68 9.39 -2.29
CA LEU A 84 16.61 10.40 -2.39
C LEU A 84 16.09 10.59 -3.83
N GLN A 85 16.92 10.36 -4.85
CA GLN A 85 16.46 10.46 -6.24
C GLN A 85 15.56 9.28 -6.62
N GLU A 86 15.89 8.09 -6.15
CA GLU A 86 15.14 6.87 -6.42
C GLU A 86 13.84 6.81 -5.61
N VAL A 87 13.84 7.32 -4.37
CA VAL A 87 12.65 7.29 -3.50
C VAL A 87 11.47 8.05 -4.12
N ASN A 88 11.73 9.18 -4.80
CA ASN A 88 10.69 9.96 -5.47
C ASN A 88 9.99 9.15 -6.56
N LYS A 89 10.72 8.31 -7.30
CA LYS A 89 10.12 7.43 -8.31
C LYS A 89 9.19 6.40 -7.68
N PHE A 90 9.57 5.83 -6.54
CA PHE A 90 8.70 4.92 -5.78
C PHE A 90 7.46 5.62 -5.26
N ILE A 91 7.59 6.84 -4.74
CA ILE A 91 6.45 7.63 -4.25
C ILE A 91 5.44 7.86 -5.38
N GLU A 92 5.89 8.29 -6.55
CA GLU A 92 5.00 8.53 -7.70
C GLU A 92 4.35 7.24 -8.22
N GLU A 93 5.06 6.11 -8.21
CA GLU A 93 4.48 4.80 -8.52
C GLU A 93 3.36 4.43 -7.52
N ILE A 94 3.59 4.61 -6.22
CA ILE A 94 2.60 4.28 -5.19
C ILE A 94 1.40 5.24 -5.26
N LYS A 95 1.61 6.53 -5.52
CA LYS A 95 0.54 7.49 -5.78
C LYS A 95 -0.33 7.02 -6.95
N SER A 96 0.27 6.73 -8.10
CA SER A 96 -0.47 6.24 -9.26
C SER A 96 -1.26 4.94 -8.98
N LEU A 97 -0.69 4.02 -8.21
CA LEU A 97 -1.39 2.78 -7.82
C LEU A 97 -2.54 3.04 -6.83
N SER A 98 -2.44 4.09 -6.03
CA SER A 98 -3.39 4.41 -4.96
C SER A 98 -4.50 5.38 -5.38
N ASP A 99 -4.48 5.93 -6.60
CA ASP A 99 -5.52 6.82 -7.12
C ASP A 99 -6.95 6.30 -6.85
N PRO A 100 -7.87 7.17 -6.35
CA PRO A 100 -7.74 8.62 -6.13
C PRO A 100 -6.94 9.04 -4.89
N GLY A 101 -6.46 8.07 -4.11
CA GLY A 101 -5.67 8.25 -2.91
C GLY A 101 -5.91 7.09 -1.92
N PRO A 102 -4.95 6.85 -1.01
CA PRO A 102 -5.16 5.91 0.08
C PRO A 102 -6.16 6.46 1.09
N HIS A 103 -6.97 5.58 1.65
CA HIS A 103 -7.78 5.87 2.84
C HIS A 103 -6.97 5.65 4.11
N VAL A 104 -6.05 4.67 4.07
CA VAL A 104 -5.21 4.27 5.20
C VAL A 104 -3.81 3.94 4.72
N PHE A 105 -2.80 4.41 5.45
CA PHE A 105 -1.45 3.88 5.39
C PHE A 105 -1.27 2.90 6.55
N LEU A 106 -0.84 1.67 6.28
CA LEU A 106 -0.54 0.70 7.33
C LEU A 106 0.97 0.47 7.38
N LEU A 107 1.60 1.00 8.42
CA LEU A 107 3.01 0.79 8.74
C LEU A 107 3.17 -0.54 9.45
N VAL A 108 3.75 -1.52 8.76
CA VAL A 108 4.03 -2.86 9.29
C VAL A 108 5.49 -2.91 9.71
N LEU A 109 5.73 -2.81 11.02
CA LEU A 109 7.07 -2.67 11.57
C LEU A 109 7.47 -3.89 12.39
N GLN A 110 8.70 -4.35 12.14
CA GLN A 110 9.39 -5.34 12.96
C GLN A 110 10.44 -4.60 13.80
N PRO A 111 10.23 -4.45 15.13
CA PRO A 111 11.03 -3.56 15.97
C PRO A 111 12.53 -3.86 15.96
N GLU A 112 12.91 -5.14 15.85
CA GLU A 112 14.29 -5.60 15.92
C GLU A 112 15.17 -4.99 14.83
N ASP A 113 14.59 -4.76 13.64
CA ASP A 113 15.29 -4.23 12.45
C ASP A 113 14.86 -2.80 12.11
N PHE A 114 14.11 -2.12 12.99
CA PHE A 114 13.58 -0.79 12.72
C PHE A 114 14.51 0.31 13.26
N THR A 115 15.06 1.13 12.36
CA THR A 115 16.05 2.16 12.71
C THR A 115 15.43 3.56 12.72
N LYS A 116 16.15 4.53 13.33
CA LYS A 116 15.76 5.95 13.24
C LYS A 116 15.73 6.46 11.79
N GLU A 117 16.61 5.95 10.93
CA GLU A 117 16.63 6.30 9.52
C GLU A 117 15.38 5.77 8.81
N HIS A 118 14.95 4.54 9.10
CA HIS A 118 13.69 4.01 8.57
C HIS A 118 12.51 4.89 8.98
N LYS A 119 12.46 5.33 10.24
CA LYS A 119 11.43 6.26 10.73
C LYS A 119 11.42 7.56 9.92
N THR A 120 12.54 8.27 9.83
CA THR A 120 12.63 9.54 9.10
C THR A 120 12.24 9.38 7.64
N ARG A 121 12.64 8.28 6.99
CA ARG A 121 12.24 8.00 5.60
C ARG A 121 10.74 7.76 5.46
N LEU A 122 10.12 6.97 6.35
CA LEU A 122 8.67 6.75 6.35
C LEU A 122 7.91 8.07 6.56
N GLU A 123 8.38 8.92 7.47
CA GLU A 123 7.81 10.26 7.71
C GLU A 123 7.84 11.11 6.43
N SER A 124 9.02 11.23 5.78
CA SER A 124 9.14 11.98 4.52
C SER A 124 8.29 11.42 3.38
N VAL A 125 8.12 10.09 3.32
CA VAL A 125 7.23 9.47 2.32
C VAL A 125 5.79 9.87 2.60
N LEU A 126 5.30 9.77 3.84
CA LEU A 126 3.93 10.15 4.20
C LEU A 126 3.64 11.63 3.90
N GLU A 127 4.57 12.52 4.27
CA GLU A 127 4.49 13.96 3.96
C GLU A 127 4.37 14.24 2.46
N SER A 128 4.95 13.37 1.62
CA SER A 128 4.89 13.50 0.17
C SER A 128 3.53 13.11 -0.44
N PHE A 129 2.65 12.42 0.30
CA PHE A 129 1.30 12.08 -0.13
C PHE A 129 0.30 13.20 0.15
N SER A 130 0.23 13.66 1.40
CA SER A 130 -0.63 14.77 1.82
C SER A 130 -0.29 15.22 3.24
N GLU A 131 -0.75 16.42 3.63
CA GLU A 131 -0.64 16.92 5.00
C GLU A 131 -1.38 16.02 6.02
N GLN A 132 -2.39 15.27 5.58
CA GLN A 132 -3.23 14.40 6.42
C GLN A 132 -2.75 12.95 6.46
N ALA A 133 -1.67 12.60 5.75
CA ALA A 133 -1.23 11.21 5.61
C ALA A 133 -0.93 10.56 6.98
N PHE A 134 -0.42 11.33 7.95
CA PHE A 134 -0.21 10.86 9.32
C PHE A 134 -1.51 10.53 10.04
N ASP A 135 -2.57 11.33 9.89
CA ASP A 135 -3.88 11.08 10.50
C ASP A 135 -4.56 9.83 9.93
N GLN A 136 -4.17 9.46 8.71
CA GLN A 136 -4.61 8.26 8.00
C GLN A 136 -3.69 7.06 8.26
N THR A 137 -2.70 7.18 9.14
CA THR A 137 -1.71 6.13 9.37
C THR A 137 -2.06 5.26 10.57
N LEU A 138 -2.00 3.94 10.39
CA LEU A 138 -2.04 2.94 11.45
C LEU A 138 -0.68 2.23 11.53
N VAL A 139 -0.28 1.84 12.73
CA VAL A 139 0.95 1.08 12.97
C VAL A 139 0.62 -0.31 13.47
N LEU A 140 1.15 -1.33 12.78
CA LEU A 140 1.13 -2.71 13.19
C LEU A 140 2.56 -3.13 13.55
N LEU A 141 2.74 -3.58 14.80
CA LEU A 141 4.03 -4.05 15.31
C LEU A 141 4.03 -5.57 15.41
N GLU A 142 5.09 -6.21 14.92
CA GLU A 142 5.34 -7.62 15.25
C GLU A 142 5.69 -7.74 16.73
N ASN A 143 4.99 -8.63 17.43
CA ASN A 143 5.28 -9.00 18.81
C ASN A 143 5.64 -7.81 19.74
N PRO A 144 4.66 -6.98 20.16
CA PRO A 144 4.91 -5.85 21.04
C PRO A 144 5.51 -6.23 22.41
N LYS A 145 5.52 -7.53 22.77
CA LYS A 145 6.19 -8.02 23.98
C LYS A 145 7.72 -7.98 23.89
N ALA A 146 8.31 -8.06 22.69
CA ALA A 146 9.75 -7.90 22.52
C ALA A 146 10.22 -6.51 23.02
N LEU A 147 9.37 -5.48 22.86
CA LEU A 147 9.61 -4.16 23.44
C LEU A 147 9.50 -4.22 24.97
N LEU A 148 8.46 -4.86 25.52
CA LEU A 148 8.29 -4.99 26.97
C LEU A 148 9.46 -5.73 27.64
N ASP A 149 9.97 -6.80 27.03
CA ASP A 149 11.13 -7.55 27.56
C ASP A 149 12.40 -6.67 27.56
N GLN A 150 12.54 -5.78 26.58
CA GLN A 150 13.62 -4.79 26.51
C GLN A 150 13.50 -3.73 27.64
N TRP A 151 12.30 -3.28 27.96
CA TRP A 151 12.04 -2.35 29.07
C TRP A 151 12.17 -3.01 30.45
N VAL A 152 11.78 -4.29 30.57
CA VAL A 152 11.92 -5.06 31.82
C VAL A 152 13.39 -5.37 32.11
N SER A 153 14.21 -5.64 31.10
CA SER A 153 15.66 -5.87 31.25
C SER A 153 16.46 -4.62 31.63
N LEU A 154 15.85 -3.43 31.58
CA LEU A 154 16.44 -2.19 32.07
C LEU A 154 16.09 -1.90 33.54
N LEU A 155 15.21 -2.72 34.14
CA LEU A 155 14.68 -2.54 35.50
C LEU A 155 15.19 -3.60 36.49
N PHE A 156 15.95 -4.60 36.03
CA PHE A 156 16.62 -5.63 36.83
C PHE A 156 18.02 -5.91 36.27
#